data_AF-A0A968YKK9-F1
#
_entry.id   AF-A0A968YKK9-F1
#
_cell.length_a   1.000
_cell.length_b   1.000
_cell.length_c   1.000
_cell.angle_alpha   90.00
_cell.angle_beta   90.00
_cell.angle_gamma   90.00
#
_symmetry.space_group_name_H-M   'P 1'
#
loop_
_entity.id
_entity.type
_entity.pdbx_description
1 polymer ?
#
loop_
_entity_poly.entity_id
_entity_poly.type
_entity_poly.pdbx_seq_one_letter_code
_entity_poly.pdbx_strand_id
1 'polypeptide(L)'
;MAINLVLKPEIEAQLIAQAAAKGIPVEQYLQSWIETNLVTETAQPFHQTETPEEWVELLEAFTNNPALANVPPLSDEAISRESIYREREDSQL
;
A
#
# COMPACT_ATOMS: atom_id res chain seq x y z
N MET A 1 18.07 -6.34 -21.58
CA MET A 1 19.01 -5.20 -21.60
C MET A 1 19.81 -5.27 -20.31
N ALA A 2 21.13 -5.01 -20.32
CA ALA A 2 21.97 -5.09 -19.13
C ALA A 2 22.41 -3.68 -18.69
N ILE A 3 22.26 -3.38 -17.41
CA ILE A 3 22.69 -2.11 -16.79
C ILE A 3 23.93 -2.42 -15.96
N ASN A 4 24.99 -1.64 -16.12
CA ASN A 4 26.21 -1.74 -15.30
C ASN A 4 26.19 -0.61 -14.26
N LEU A 5 26.26 -0.96 -12.98
CA LEU A 5 26.20 -0.04 -11.85
C LEU A 5 27.44 -0.25 -10.97
N VAL A 6 28.22 0.81 -10.79
CA VAL A 6 29.38 0.79 -9.88
C VAL A 6 28.93 1.30 -8.52
N LEU A 7 28.92 0.43 -7.52
CA LEU A 7 28.54 0.75 -6.14
C LEU A 7 29.75 1.11 -5.30
N LYS A 8 29.50 1.84 -4.20
CA LYS A 8 30.54 2.03 -3.19
C LYS A 8 30.78 0.72 -2.44
N PRO A 9 32.04 0.43 -2.01
CA PRO A 9 32.37 -0.85 -1.38
C PRO A 9 31.54 -1.16 -0.14
N GLU A 10 31.18 -0.13 0.65
CA GLU A 10 30.35 -0.30 1.85
C GLU A 10 28.92 -0.78 1.52
N ILE A 11 28.35 -0.34 0.40
CA ILE A 11 27.01 -0.71 -0.03
C ILE A 11 27.00 -2.12 -0.62
N GLU A 12 28.02 -2.46 -1.41
CA GLU A 12 28.21 -3.79 -1.96
C GLU A 12 28.29 -4.85 -0.85
N ALA A 13 29.10 -4.60 0.18
CA ALA A 13 29.24 -5.50 1.32
C ALA A 13 27.91 -5.70 2.07
N GLN A 14 27.12 -4.63 2.24
CA GLN A 14 25.81 -4.71 2.88
C GLN A 14 24.80 -5.51 2.04
N LEU A 15 24.80 -5.32 0.71
CA LEU A 15 23.92 -6.06 -0.19
C LEU A 15 24.25 -7.56 -0.18
N ILE A 16 25.53 -7.92 -0.21
CA ILE A 16 25.98 -9.31 -0.12
C ILE A 16 25.53 -9.93 1.20
N ALA A 17 25.68 -9.22 2.32
CA ALA A 17 25.24 -9.71 3.63
C ALA A 17 23.72 -9.93 3.70
N GLN A 18 22.93 -9.01 3.14
CA GLN A 18 21.47 -9.12 3.11
C GLN A 18 20.99 -10.26 2.19
N ALA A 19 21.64 -10.45 1.05
CA ALA A 19 21.35 -11.56 0.15
C ALA A 19 21.70 -12.91 0.79
N ALA A 20 22.87 -13.00 1.45
CA ALA A 20 23.31 -14.17 2.18
C ALA A 20 22.35 -14.54 3.34
N ALA A 21 21.87 -13.55 4.08
CA ALA A 21 20.88 -13.77 5.15
C ALA A 21 19.54 -14.34 4.61
N LYS A 22 19.21 -14.03 3.36
CA LYS A 22 18.03 -14.56 2.65
C LYS A 22 18.31 -15.84 1.85
N GLY A 23 19.55 -16.32 1.84
CA GLY A 23 19.97 -17.53 1.13
C GLY A 23 19.89 -17.43 -0.40
N ILE A 24 19.92 -16.21 -0.95
CA ILE A 24 19.79 -15.94 -2.39
C ILE A 24 21.02 -15.20 -2.91
N PRO A 25 21.35 -15.33 -4.22
CA PRO A 25 22.44 -14.56 -4.82
C PRO A 25 22.13 -13.06 -4.82
N VAL A 26 23.18 -12.25 -4.77
CA VAL A 26 23.07 -10.78 -4.62
C VAL A 26 22.35 -10.14 -5.81
N GLU A 27 22.54 -10.69 -7.02
CA GLU A 27 21.89 -10.22 -8.24
C GLU A 27 20.37 -10.43 -8.18
N GLN A 28 19.94 -11.60 -7.69
CA GLN A 28 18.51 -11.90 -7.55
C GLN A 28 17.87 -11.07 -6.44
N TYR A 29 18.60 -10.85 -5.34
CA TYR A 29 18.16 -9.94 -4.30
C TYR A 29 17.97 -8.51 -4.84
N LEU A 30 18.98 -8.00 -5.56
CA LEU A 30 18.94 -6.66 -6.15
C LEU A 30 17.80 -6.51 -7.16
N GLN A 31 17.60 -7.52 -8.01
CA GLN A 31 16.52 -7.53 -8.99
C GLN A 31 15.15 -7.47 -8.29
N SER A 32 14.91 -8.32 -7.29
CA SER A 32 13.65 -8.32 -6.55
C SER A 32 13.40 -7.01 -5.80
N TRP A 33 14.47 -6.41 -5.26
CA TRP A 33 14.39 -5.12 -4.58
C TRP A 33 14.03 -4.00 -5.56
N ILE A 34 14.66 -3.96 -6.74
CA ILE A 34 14.35 -2.98 -7.78
C ILE A 34 12.91 -3.15 -8.29
N GLU A 35 12.47 -4.39 -8.58
CA GLU A 35 11.11 -4.69 -9.01
C GLU A 35 10.09 -4.23 -7.97
N THR A 36 10.35 -4.49 -6.68
CA THR A 36 9.46 -4.06 -5.59
C THR A 36 9.38 -2.53 -5.52
N ASN A 37 10.52 -1.83 -5.58
CA ASN A 37 10.55 -0.37 -5.43
C ASN A 37 9.95 0.36 -6.64
N LEU A 38 10.19 -0.13 -7.87
CA LEU A 38 9.57 0.40 -9.08
C LEU A 38 8.04 0.21 -9.09
N VAL A 39 7.54 -0.89 -8.53
CA VAL A 39 6.09 -1.11 -8.38
C VAL A 39 5.50 -0.11 -7.37
N THR A 40 6.19 0.18 -6.26
CA THR A 40 5.73 1.16 -5.26
C THR A 40 5.85 2.63 -5.68
N GLU A 41 6.68 2.98 -6.67
CA GLU A 41 6.78 4.36 -7.17
C GLU A 41 5.55 4.81 -7.99
N THR A 42 4.61 3.91 -8.33
CA THR A 42 3.48 4.26 -9.19
C THR A 42 2.21 4.77 -8.49
N ALA A 43 2.15 4.83 -7.16
CA ALA A 43 1.05 5.54 -6.51
C ALA A 43 1.42 5.95 -5.08
N GLN A 44 1.75 7.23 -4.89
CA GLN A 44 1.41 7.83 -3.60
C GLN A 44 -0.09 7.63 -3.39
N PRO A 45 -0.54 7.21 -2.20
CA PRO A 45 -1.95 6.97 -2.01
C PRO A 45 -2.70 8.28 -2.23
N PHE A 46 -3.84 8.20 -2.93
CA PHE A 46 -4.63 9.35 -3.39
C PHE A 46 -4.78 10.48 -2.34
N HIS A 47 -4.89 10.14 -1.06
CA HIS A 47 -4.98 11.15 0.00
C HIS A 47 -3.71 11.99 0.26
N GLN A 48 -2.58 11.69 -0.37
CA GLN A 48 -1.31 12.39 -0.20
C GLN A 48 -0.98 13.32 -1.37
N THR A 49 -1.59 13.11 -2.54
CA THR A 49 -1.26 13.84 -3.77
C THR A 49 -2.30 14.85 -4.21
N GLU A 50 -3.52 14.74 -3.71
CA GLU A 50 -4.67 15.40 -4.33
C GLU A 50 -5.04 16.72 -3.65
N THR A 51 -5.47 17.65 -4.48
CA THR A 51 -6.00 18.96 -4.10
C THR A 51 -7.42 18.83 -3.51
N PRO A 52 -7.88 19.82 -2.72
CA PRO A 52 -9.26 19.85 -2.23
C PRO A 52 -10.32 19.72 -3.33
N GLU A 53 -10.04 20.26 -4.52
CA GLU A 53 -10.94 20.23 -5.67
C GLU A 53 -11.08 18.81 -6.24
N GLU A 54 -9.98 18.07 -6.39
CA GLU A 54 -9.98 16.67 -6.83
C GLU A 54 -10.72 15.76 -5.85
N TRP A 55 -10.64 16.06 -4.55
CA TRP A 55 -11.42 15.38 -3.53
C TRP A 55 -12.92 15.61 -3.66
N VAL A 56 -13.34 16.84 -3.97
CA VAL A 56 -14.75 17.17 -4.19
C VAL A 56 -15.28 16.43 -5.41
N GLU A 57 -14.54 16.46 -6.53
CA GLU A 57 -14.92 15.74 -7.74
C GLU A 57 -15.05 14.23 -7.52
N LEU A 58 -14.12 13.63 -6.78
CA LEU A 58 -14.18 12.20 -6.45
C LEU A 58 -15.38 11.87 -5.56
N LEU A 59 -15.68 12.71 -4.57
CA LEU A 59 -16.83 12.51 -3.69
C LEU A 59 -18.16 12.65 -4.47
N GLU A 60 -18.25 13.63 -5.36
CA GLU A 60 -19.41 13.79 -6.25
C GLU A 60 -19.57 12.58 -7.19
N ALA A 61 -18.47 12.09 -7.78
CA ALA A 61 -18.51 10.91 -8.63
C ALA A 61 -18.92 9.65 -7.85
N PHE A 62 -18.43 9.48 -6.62
CA PHE A 62 -18.80 8.36 -5.76
C PHE A 62 -20.29 8.41 -5.39
N THR A 63 -20.78 9.56 -4.92
CA THR A 63 -22.19 9.71 -4.50
C THR A 63 -23.19 9.56 -5.64
N ASN A 64 -22.82 9.97 -6.85
CA ASN A 64 -23.66 9.82 -8.04
C ASN A 64 -23.49 8.47 -8.75
N ASN A 65 -22.72 7.54 -8.19
CA ASN A 65 -22.46 6.26 -8.83
C ASN A 65 -23.75 5.42 -8.91
N PRO A 66 -24.22 5.05 -10.12
CA PRO A 66 -25.43 4.26 -10.30
C PRO A 66 -25.39 2.89 -9.61
N ALA A 67 -24.20 2.34 -9.38
CA ALA A 67 -24.02 1.09 -8.64
C ALA A 67 -24.50 1.20 -7.18
N LEU A 68 -24.48 2.40 -6.60
CA LEU A 68 -24.92 2.66 -5.23
C LEU A 68 -26.42 2.94 -5.11
N ALA A 69 -27.11 3.20 -6.23
CA ALA A 69 -28.51 3.65 -6.24
C ALA A 69 -29.50 2.64 -5.63
N ASN A 70 -29.17 1.34 -5.64
CA ASN A 70 -30.05 0.26 -5.17
C ASN A 70 -29.42 -0.58 -4.06
N VAL A 71 -28.42 -0.04 -3.35
CA VAL A 71 -27.77 -0.78 -2.26
C VAL A 71 -28.73 -0.81 -1.07
N PRO A 72 -29.05 -2.00 -0.52
CA PRO A 72 -29.91 -2.09 0.66
C PRO A 72 -29.27 -1.37 1.84
N PRO A 73 -30.07 -0.74 2.72
CA PRO A 73 -29.53 -0.14 3.93
C PRO A 73 -28.85 -1.20 4.80
N LEU A 74 -27.84 -0.77 5.55
CA LEU A 74 -27.22 -1.62 6.56
C LEU A 74 -28.26 -2.02 7.62
N SER A 75 -28.12 -3.23 8.17
CA SER A 75 -28.95 -3.68 9.28
C SER A 75 -28.59 -2.93 10.57
N ASP A 76 -29.55 -2.85 11.50
CA ASP A 76 -29.34 -2.23 12.82
C ASP A 76 -28.16 -2.87 13.57
N GLU A 77 -27.96 -4.18 13.41
CA GLU A 77 -26.82 -4.89 14.00
C GLU A 77 -25.49 -4.44 13.39
N ALA A 78 -25.43 -4.27 12.06
CA ALA A 78 -24.21 -3.86 11.36
C ALA A 78 -23.79 -2.41 11.68
N ILE A 79 -24.74 -1.56 12.06
CA ILE A 79 -24.46 -0.19 12.53
C ILE A 79 -24.47 -0.08 14.06
N SER A 80 -24.59 -1.20 14.78
CA SER A 80 -24.59 -1.19 16.24
C SER A 80 -23.22 -0.76 16.77
N ARG A 81 -23.23 -0.05 17.91
CA ARG A 81 -21.98 0.36 18.57
C ARG A 81 -21.09 -0.86 18.85
N GLU A 82 -21.70 -1.92 19.34
CA GLU A 82 -21.04 -3.19 19.60
C GLU A 82 -20.33 -3.70 18.32
N SER A 83 -21.02 -3.78 17.17
CA SER A 83 -20.39 -4.22 15.93
C SER A 83 -19.25 -3.32 15.43
N ILE A 84 -19.32 -2.00 15.68
CA ILE A 84 -18.32 -1.03 15.20
C ILE A 84 -17.08 -0.97 16.12
N TYR A 85 -17.23 -1.26 17.41
CA TYR A 85 -16.19 -1.03 18.41
C TYR A 85 -15.68 -2.29 19.12
N ARG A 86 -16.33 -3.46 18.98
CA ARG A 86 -15.97 -4.71 19.67
C ARG A 86 -14.47 -5.03 19.63
N GLU A 87 -13.82 -5.04 18.47
CA GLU A 87 -12.38 -5.33 18.39
C GLU A 87 -11.51 -4.33 19.17
N ARG A 88 -11.90 -3.05 19.21
CA ARG A 88 -11.17 -2.01 19.97
C ARG A 88 -11.39 -2.13 21.46
N GLU A 89 -12.58 -2.55 21.89
CA GLU A 89 -12.93 -2.77 23.29
C GLU A 89 -12.28 -4.06 23.83
N ASP A 90 -12.29 -5.13 23.03
CA ASP A 90 -11.66 -6.42 23.37
C ASP A 90 -10.12 -6.33 23.45
N SER A 91 -9.50 -5.46 22.65
CA SER A 91 -8.04 -5.26 22.66
C SER A 91 -7.53 -4.46 23.88
N GLN A 92 -8.42 -3.97 24.75
CA GLN A 92 -8.08 -3.18 25.94
C GLN A 92 -8.19 -3.99 27.25
N LEU A 93 -8.51 -5.28 27.17
CA LEU A 93 -8.62 -6.23 28.30
C LEU A 93 -7.44 -7.21 28.32
#